data_AF-A0A197SJF0-F1
#
_entry.id   AF-A0A197SJF0-F1
#
_cell.length_a   1.000
_cell.length_b   1.000
_cell.length_c   1.000
_cell.angle_alpha   90.00
_cell.angle_beta   90.00
_cell.angle_gamma   90.00
#
_symmetry.space_group_name_H-M   'P 1'
#
loop_
_entity.id
_entity.type
_entity.pdbx_description
1 polymer ?
#
loop_
_entity_poly.entity_id
_entity_poly.type
_entity_poly.pdbx_seq_one_letter_code
_entity_poly.pdbx_strand_id
1 'polypeptide(L)' 'MRAAGTWDEAARTATTTVCAYRGVGCNLTLHVQDNEIVKVTSPHDNPVTHGNLCIKGRFGFQHIQSAGQ' A
#
# COMPACT_ATOMS: atom_id res chain seq x y z
N MET A 1 -6.99 -4.24 -13.40
CA MET A 1 -6.95 -5.24 -12.30
C MET A 1 -8.34 -5.65 -11.82
N ARG A 2 -9.02 -4.91 -10.93
CA ARG A 2 -10.31 -5.36 -10.38
C ARG A 2 -11.44 -5.48 -11.41
N ALA A 3 -11.65 -4.44 -12.23
CA ALA A 3 -12.69 -4.46 -13.27
C ALA A 3 -12.38 -5.42 -14.43
N ALA A 4 -11.09 -5.75 -14.64
CA ALA A 4 -10.64 -6.65 -15.70
C ALA A 4 -10.58 -8.12 -15.27
N GLY A 5 -10.89 -8.45 -14.01
CA GLY A 5 -10.83 -9.81 -13.48
C GLY A 5 -9.42 -10.38 -13.29
N THR A 6 -8.37 -9.60 -13.53
CA THR A 6 -6.96 -10.03 -13.43
C THR A 6 -6.37 -9.90 -12.03
N TRP A 7 -7.20 -9.59 -11.02
CA TRP A 7 -6.76 -9.44 -9.65
C TRP A 7 -6.72 -10.80 -8.96
N ASP A 8 -5.56 -11.16 -8.41
CA ASP A 8 -5.35 -12.39 -7.67
C ASP A 8 -4.85 -12.04 -6.26
N GLU A 9 -5.65 -12.39 -5.25
CA GLU A 9 -5.28 -12.16 -3.85
C GLU A 9 -4.23 -13.14 -3.34
N ALA A 10 -4.19 -14.36 -3.87
CA ALA A 10 -3.24 -15.38 -3.43
C ALA A 10 -1.86 -15.18 -4.08
N ALA A 11 -1.82 -14.68 -5.32
CA ALA A 11 -0.55 -14.47 -6.04
C ALA A 11 0.17 -13.15 -5.68
N ARG A 12 -0.45 -12.27 -4.88
CA ARG A 12 0.19 -11.00 -4.51
C ARG A 12 1.27 -11.19 -3.44
N THR A 13 2.29 -10.35 -3.49
CA THR A 13 3.25 -10.21 -2.39
C THR A 13 2.83 -9.09 -1.45
N ALA A 14 2.95 -9.31 -0.14
CA ALA A 14 2.70 -8.31 0.89
C ALA A 14 4.01 -7.88 1.56
N THR A 15 4.33 -6.59 1.51
CA THR A 15 5.56 -6.03 2.11
C THR A 15 5.21 -4.88 3.04
N THR A 16 5.64 -4.97 4.29
CA THR A 16 5.46 -3.88 5.26
C THR A 16 6.63 -2.90 5.20
N THR A 17 6.32 -1.61 5.14
CA THR A 17 7.26 -0.50 5.08
C THR A 17 6.77 0.67 5.93
N VAL A 18 7.55 1.74 5.98
CA VAL A 18 7.24 2.97 6.71
C VAL A 18 6.75 4.05 5.74
N CYS A 19 5.73 4.80 6.12
CA CYS A 19 5.18 5.90 5.34
C CYS A 19 6.19 7.05 5.19
N ALA A 20 6.53 7.40 3.94
CA ALA A 20 7.48 8.48 3.62
C ALA A 20 6.93 9.90 3.84
N TYR A 21 5.63 10.08 4.10
CA TYR A 21 5.02 11.42 4.19
C TYR A 21 5.06 12.06 5.58
N ARG A 22 5.18 11.27 6.66
CA ARG A 22 5.24 11.81 8.02
C ARG A 22 6.32 11.10 8.82
N GLY A 23 7.13 11.88 9.53
CA GLY A 23 8.23 11.38 10.37
C GLY A 23 7.81 10.54 11.58
N VAL A 24 6.50 10.43 11.87
CA VAL A 24 5.98 9.56 12.95
C VAL A 24 5.99 8.07 12.58
N GLY A 25 6.28 7.73 11.33
CA GLY A 25 6.53 6.34 10.93
C GLY A 25 5.31 5.43 10.94
N CYS A 26 4.20 5.85 10.32
CA CYS A 26 3.05 4.95 10.13
C CYS A 26 3.44 3.73 9.28
N ASN A 27 3.15 2.52 9.75
CA ASN A 27 3.40 1.30 8.97
C ASN A 27 2.37 1.16 7.85
N LEU A 28 2.87 0.85 6.65
CA LEU A 28 2.10 0.57 5.45
C LEU A 28 2.41 -0.87 5.01
N THR A 29 1.39 -1.66 4.74
CA THR A 29 1.53 -2.94 4.05
C THR A 29 1.16 -2.74 2.58
N LEU A 30 2.15 -2.85 1.71
CA LEU A 30 2.00 -2.77 0.26
C LEU A 30 1.63 -4.14 -0.28
N HIS A 31 0.58 -4.19 -1.08
CA HIS A 31 0.13 -5.39 -1.77
C HIS A 31 0.50 -5.25 -3.24
N VAL A 32 1.42 -6.08 -3.72
CA VAL A 32 2.03 -5.96 -5.05
C VAL A 32 1.67 -7.17 -5.91
N GLN A 33 1.24 -6.93 -7.13
CA GLN A 33 0.99 -7.95 -8.15
C GLN A 33 1.52 -7.42 -9.48
N ASP A 34 2.21 -8.25 -10.26
CA ASP A 34 2.73 -7.87 -11.59
C ASP A 34 3.62 -6.60 -11.56
N ASN A 35 4.41 -6.46 -10.49
CA ASN A 35 5.24 -5.28 -10.19
C ASN A 35 4.44 -3.97 -10.01
N GLU A 36 3.13 -4.06 -9.77
CA GLU A 36 2.23 -2.95 -9.51
C GLU A 36 1.66 -3.02 -8.07
N ILE A 37 1.65 -1.90 -7.36
CA ILE A 37 0.98 -1.78 -6.05
C ILE A 37 -0.53 -1.69 -6.30
N VAL A 38 -1.27 -2.74 -5.95
CA VAL A 38 -2.71 -2.85 -6.20
C VAL A 38 -3.58 -2.48 -4.98
N LYS A 39 -2.97 -2.41 -3.80
CA LYS A 39 -3.63 -2.03 -2.53
C LYS A 39 -2.57 -1.61 -1.50
N VAL A 40 -2.93 -0.68 -0.62
CA VAL A 40 -2.16 -0.35 0.58
C VAL A 40 -3.07 -0.47 1.80
N THR A 41 -2.60 -1.15 2.84
CA THR A 41 -3.29 -1.28 4.13
C THR A 41 -2.36 -0.87 5.28
N SER A 42 -2.90 -0.76 6.48
CA SER A 42 -2.08 -0.68 7.69
C SER A 42 -2.39 -1.89 8.59
N PRO A 43 -1.41 -2.42 9.32
CA PRO A 43 -1.67 -3.49 10.30
C PRO A 43 -2.63 -3.02 11.39
N HIS A 44 -3.60 -3.87 11.73
CA HIS A 44 -4.60 -3.55 12.76
C HIS A 44 -4.00 -3.43 14.17
N ASP A 45 -2.92 -4.16 14.42
CA ASP A 45 -2.13 -4.18 15.65
C ASP A 45 -1.10 -3.04 15.73
N ASN A 46 -1.01 -2.17 14.72
CA ASN A 46 -0.08 -1.06 14.75
C ASN A 46 -0.52 -0.03 15.81
N PRO A 47 0.33 0.30 16.81
CA PRO A 47 -0.05 1.13 17.96
C PRO A 47 -0.31 2.61 17.60
N VAL A 48 0.10 3.04 16.41
CA VAL A 48 -0.06 4.43 15.96
C VAL A 48 -1.32 4.59 15.12
N THR A 49 -1.56 3.64 14.22
CA THR A 49 -2.58 3.76 13.17
C THR A 49 -3.79 2.86 13.39
N HIS A 50 -3.64 1.75 14.11
CA HIS A 50 -4.70 0.77 14.38
C HIS A 50 -5.45 0.35 13.10
N GLY A 51 -4.70 0.11 12.01
CA GLY A 51 -5.28 -0.25 10.70
C GLY A 51 -5.74 0.92 9.83
N ASN A 52 -5.72 2.16 10.34
CA ASN A 52 -6.20 3.33 9.60
C ASN A 52 -5.12 4.01 8.77
N LEU A 53 -5.52 4.54 7.61
CA LEU A 53 -4.65 5.31 6.73
C LEU A 53 -5.30 6.62 6.32
N CYS A 54 -4.54 7.71 6.42
CA CYS A 54 -4.89 9.00 5.83
C CYS A 54 -4.76 8.95 4.29
N ILE A 55 -5.22 10.00 3.62
CA ILE A 55 -5.21 10.07 2.15
C ILE A 55 -3.80 9.87 1.54
N LYS A 56 -2.76 10.40 2.19
CA LYS A 56 -1.36 10.26 1.74
C LYS A 56 -0.84 8.83 1.88
N GLY A 57 -1.17 8.14 2.97
CA GLY A 57 -0.80 6.73 3.15
C GLY A 57 -1.59 5.79 2.22
N ARG A 58 -2.84 6.15 1.91
CA ARG A 58 -3.72 5.32 1.09
C ARG A 58 -3.45 5.43 -0.40
N PHE A 59 -3.06 6.62 -0.90
CA PHE A 59 -2.95 6.88 -2.35
C PHE A 59 -1.61 7.48 -2.77
N GLY A 60 -0.76 7.90 -1.83
CA GLY A 60 0.52 8.56 -2.18
C GLY A 60 1.49 7.66 -2.96
N PHE A 61 1.32 6.34 -2.89
CA PHE A 61 2.08 5.37 -3.68
C PHE A 61 1.89 5.54 -5.19
N GLN A 62 0.78 6.15 -5.64
CA GLN A 62 0.54 6.38 -7.06
C GLN A 62 1.62 7.27 -7.69
N HIS A 63 2.18 8.22 -6.92
CA HIS A 63 3.22 9.13 -7.40
C HIS A 63 4.52 8.40 -7.76
N ILE A 64 4.94 7.42 -6.95
CA ILE A 64 6.16 6.65 -7.21
C ILE A 64 5.99 5.64 -8.34
N GLN A 65 4.76 5.14 -8.56
CA GLN A 65 4.47 4.24 -9.66
C GLN A 65 4.30 4.97 -10.99
N SER A 66 3.79 6.21 -10.98
CA SER A 66 3.72 7.04 -12.19
C SER A 66 5.09 7.52 -12.68
N ALA A 67 6.10 7.55 -11.80
CA ALA A 67 7.44 8.03 -12.14
C ALA A 67 8.25 7.07 -13.04
N GLY A 68 7.71 5.89 -13.36
CA GLY A 68 8.31 4.91 -14.27
C GLY A 68 7.64 4.84 -15.65
N GLN A 69 6.81 5.83 -16.02
CA GLN A 69 6.17 5.93 -17.35
C GLN A 69 6.71 7.12 -18.12
#